data_AF-A0A7H9BUH7-F1
#
_entry.id   AF-A0A7H9BUH7-F1
#
_cell.length_a   1.000
_cell.length_b   1.000
_cell.length_c   1.000
_cell.angle_alpha   90.00
_cell.angle_beta   90.00
_cell.angle_gamma   90.00
#
_symmetry.space_group_name_H-M   'P 1'
#
loop_
_entity.id
_entity.type
_entity.pdbx_description
1 polymer ?
#
loop_
_entity_poly.entity_id
_entity_poly.type
_entity_poly.pdbx_seq_one_letter_code
_entity_poly.pdbx_strand_id
1 'polypeptide(L)'
;MTMKAERKKTPSCMLVYSDDRDPSREETAEVLDQLKPFPAEEVVPGTIRVKGSVQDVRKCLGDLAHWRLAQERIFRLNPPHKAQLR
;
A
#
# COMPACT_ATOMS: atom_id res chain seq x y z
N MET A 1 26.25 3.74 -18.54
CA MET A 1 24.82 3.34 -18.62
C MET A 1 24.56 2.33 -17.51
N THR A 2 24.17 2.78 -16.32
CA THR A 2 23.98 1.87 -15.18
C THR A 2 22.52 1.44 -15.14
N MET A 3 22.30 0.17 -15.53
CA MET A 3 21.01 -0.51 -15.50
C MET A 3 20.37 -0.35 -14.13
N LYS A 4 19.37 0.51 -14.01
CA LYS A 4 18.47 0.47 -12.86
C LYS A 4 17.65 -0.78 -13.03
N ALA A 5 17.93 -1.78 -12.21
CA ALA A 5 17.13 -2.98 -12.12
C ALA A 5 15.67 -2.57 -11.89
N GLU A 6 14.90 -2.54 -12.97
CA GLU A 6 13.46 -2.64 -12.95
C GLU A 6 13.17 -4.05 -12.47
N ARG A 7 13.37 -4.28 -11.16
CA ARG A 7 12.72 -5.40 -10.46
C ARG A 7 11.29 -5.32 -10.94
N LYS A 8 10.80 -6.35 -11.64
CA LYS A 8 9.39 -6.54 -11.96
C LYS A 8 8.63 -6.30 -10.65
N LYS A 9 8.17 -5.08 -10.43
CA LYS A 9 7.57 -4.68 -9.17
C LYS A 9 6.18 -5.29 -9.24
N THR A 10 6.02 -6.46 -8.64
CA THR A 10 4.70 -6.92 -8.21
C THR A 10 4.00 -5.72 -7.60
N PRO A 11 2.82 -5.35 -8.11
CA PRO A 11 2.11 -4.19 -7.61
C PRO A 11 1.89 -4.36 -6.10
N SER A 12 2.16 -3.30 -5.36
CA SER A 12 1.93 -3.18 -3.93
C SER A 12 0.83 -2.14 -3.71
N CYS A 13 -0.02 -2.40 -2.74
CA CYS A 13 -1.01 -1.46 -2.28
C CYS A 13 -0.95 -1.34 -0.75
N MET A 14 -1.48 -0.24 -0.26
CA MET A 14 -1.49 0.09 1.15
C MET A 14 -2.92 0.40 1.55
N LEU A 15 -3.42 -0.27 2.56
CA LEU A 15 -4.66 0.09 3.22
C LEU A 15 -4.31 1.06 4.32
N VAL A 16 -5.03 2.17 4.39
CA VAL A 16 -4.88 3.20 5.41
C VAL A 16 -6.23 3.38 6.08
N TYR A 17 -6.23 3.30 7.41
CA TYR A 17 -7.42 3.61 8.19
C TYR A 17 -7.68 5.11 8.13
N SER A 18 -8.91 5.48 7.79
CA SER A 18 -9.31 6.87 7.50
C SER A 18 -9.94 7.57 8.71
N ASP A 19 -10.13 6.85 9.81
CA ASP A 19 -10.65 7.41 11.06
C ASP A 19 -9.51 8.04 11.88
N ASP A 20 -9.86 8.95 12.80
CA ASP A 20 -8.92 9.62 13.71
C ASP A 20 -8.43 8.70 14.83
N ARG A 21 -9.10 7.55 15.01
CA ARG A 21 -8.78 6.53 16.00
C ARG A 21 -7.95 5.42 15.40
N ASP A 22 -7.17 4.74 16.23
CA ASP A 22 -6.57 3.47 15.84
C ASP A 22 -7.68 2.43 15.58
N PRO A 23 -7.56 1.61 14.50
CA PRO A 23 -8.52 0.56 14.25
C PRO A 23 -8.53 -0.45 15.39
N SER A 24 -9.71 -0.95 15.73
CA SER A 24 -9.82 -1.98 16.76
C SER A 24 -9.14 -3.27 16.31
N ARG A 25 -8.83 -4.15 17.27
CA ARG A 25 -8.23 -5.45 16.96
C ARG A 25 -9.16 -6.30 16.10
N GLU A 26 -10.46 -6.25 16.37
CA GLU A 26 -11.47 -6.93 15.54
C GLU A 26 -11.46 -6.42 14.09
N GLU A 27 -11.52 -5.11 13.88
CA GLU A 27 -11.51 -4.52 12.53
C GLU A 27 -10.23 -4.87 11.77
N THR A 28 -9.07 -4.79 12.43
CA THR A 28 -7.80 -5.18 11.83
C THR A 28 -7.80 -6.66 11.46
N ALA A 29 -8.36 -7.53 12.31
CA ALA A 29 -8.46 -8.95 12.05
C ALA A 29 -9.41 -9.27 10.88
N GLU A 30 -10.55 -8.58 10.76
CA GLU A 30 -11.48 -8.73 9.64
C GLU A 30 -10.84 -8.34 8.30
N VAL A 31 -10.09 -7.24 8.31
CA VAL A 31 -9.36 -6.77 7.12
C VAL A 31 -8.25 -7.75 6.76
N LEU A 32 -7.48 -8.22 7.74
CA LEU A 32 -6.44 -9.23 7.52
C LEU A 32 -7.03 -10.56 7.02
N ASP A 33 -8.22 -10.94 7.48
CA ASP A 33 -8.92 -12.14 7.02
C ASP A 33 -9.33 -12.02 5.55
N GLN A 34 -9.90 -10.87 5.16
CA GLN A 34 -10.22 -10.55 3.75
C GLN A 34 -8.97 -10.44 2.88
N LEU A 35 -7.83 -10.07 3.48
CA LEU A 35 -6.53 -9.99 2.83
C LEU A 35 -5.76 -11.31 2.80
N LYS A 36 -6.22 -12.40 3.44
CA LYS A 36 -5.61 -13.74 3.35
C LYS A 36 -5.16 -14.19 1.95
N PRO A 37 -5.90 -13.92 0.84
CA PRO A 37 -5.42 -14.30 -0.50
C PRO A 37 -4.16 -13.54 -0.95
N PHE A 38 -3.81 -12.42 -0.28
CA PHE A 38 -2.64 -11.62 -0.60
C PHE A 38 -1.63 -11.61 0.55
N PRO A 39 -0.33 -11.74 0.26
CA PRO A 39 0.69 -11.63 1.29
C PRO A 39 0.78 -10.18 1.79
N ALA A 40 0.52 -9.98 3.08
CA ALA A 40 0.81 -8.73 3.77
C ALA A 40 2.32 -8.62 3.99
N GLU A 41 2.95 -7.58 3.46
CA GLU A 41 4.38 -7.32 3.66
C GLU A 41 4.64 -6.62 5.00
N GLU A 42 3.71 -5.78 5.42
CA GLU A 42 3.83 -4.99 6.65
C GLU A 42 2.43 -4.74 7.22
N VAL A 43 2.27 -4.95 8.52
CA VAL A 43 1.00 -4.75 9.23
C VAL A 43 1.27 -3.85 10.42
N VAL A 44 0.74 -2.65 10.39
CA VAL A 44 0.84 -1.63 11.44
C VAL A 44 -0.59 -1.22 11.83
N PRO A 45 -0.86 -0.87 13.11
CA PRO A 45 -2.11 -0.23 13.47
C PRO A 45 -2.40 0.96 12.54
N GLY A 46 -3.56 0.96 11.89
CA GLY A 46 -3.98 1.99 10.96
C GLY A 46 -3.35 1.92 9.56
N THR A 47 -2.40 1.02 9.28
CA THR A 47 -1.79 0.89 7.94
C THR A 47 -1.35 -0.54 7.64
N ILE A 48 -1.85 -1.11 6.55
CA ILE A 48 -1.52 -2.48 6.11
C ILE A 48 -0.98 -2.46 4.69
N ARG A 49 0.23 -2.97 4.48
CA ARG A 49 0.86 -3.08 3.17
C ARG A 49 0.69 -4.50 2.62
N VAL A 50 0.19 -4.57 1.39
CA VAL A 50 -0.18 -5.83 0.76
C VAL A 50 0.43 -5.92 -0.64
N LYS A 51 0.97 -7.09 -0.97
CA LYS A 51 1.44 -7.42 -2.32
C LYS A 51 0.24 -7.82 -3.19
N GLY A 52 -0.23 -6.89 -3.99
CA GLY A 52 -1.33 -7.05 -4.91
C GLY A 52 -1.69 -5.74 -5.62
N SER A 53 -2.37 -5.85 -6.75
CA SER A 53 -2.94 -4.69 -7.43
C SER A 53 -4.09 -4.11 -6.61
N VAL A 54 -4.22 -2.79 -6.57
CA VAL A 54 -5.35 -2.12 -5.88
C VAL A 54 -6.70 -2.67 -6.35
N GLN A 55 -6.84 -3.01 -7.62
CA GLN A 55 -8.10 -3.56 -8.17
C GLN A 55 -8.42 -4.96 -7.63
N ASP A 56 -7.42 -5.84 -7.51
CA ASP A 56 -7.61 -7.20 -7.01
C ASP A 56 -7.89 -7.17 -5.51
N VAL A 57 -7.13 -6.36 -4.78
CA VAL A 57 -7.32 -6.16 -3.35
C VAL A 57 -8.68 -5.52 -3.07
N ARG A 58 -9.13 -4.54 -3.87
CA ARG A 58 -10.48 -3.95 -3.78
C ARG A 58 -11.61 -4.93 -4.12
N LYS A 59 -11.34 -6.00 -4.87
CA LYS A 59 -12.36 -7.03 -5.12
C LYS A 59 -12.50 -7.97 -3.92
N CYS A 60 -11.42 -8.19 -3.16
CA CYS A 60 -11.43 -9.02 -1.97
C CYS A 60 -11.87 -8.25 -0.72
N LEU A 61 -11.41 -7.01 -0.59
CA LEU A 61 -11.88 -6.07 0.41
C LEU A 61 -13.20 -5.51 -0.08
N GLY A 62 -14.31 -5.98 0.47
CA GLY A 62 -15.63 -5.52 0.10
C GLY A 62 -15.88 -4.07 0.52
N ASP A 63 -16.98 -3.83 1.23
CA ASP A 63 -17.27 -2.52 1.78
C ASP A 63 -16.55 -2.34 3.11
N LEU A 64 -15.28 -1.91 3.07
CA LEU A 64 -14.56 -1.53 4.28
C LEU A 64 -14.89 -0.07 4.61
N ALA A 65 -15.75 0.14 5.60
CA ALA A 65 -16.27 1.45 5.95
C ALA A 65 -15.17 2.51 6.23
N HIS A 66 -14.15 2.14 7.02
CA HIS A 66 -13.12 3.09 7.47
C HIS A 66 -11.76 2.87 6.82
N TRP A 67 -11.57 1.80 6.03
CA TRP A 67 -10.27 1.51 5.41
C TRP A 67 -10.25 1.98 3.96
N ARG A 68 -9.27 2.83 3.63
CA ARG A 68 -9.04 3.29 2.27
C ARG A 68 -7.86 2.58 1.64
N LEU A 69 -8.08 2.07 0.44
CA LEU A 69 -7.02 1.58 -0.41
C LEU A 69 -6.27 2.74 -1.06
N ALA A 70 -5.02 2.90 -0.67
CA ALA A 70 -4.04 3.73 -1.34
C ALA A 70 -3.15 2.86 -2.25
N GLN A 71 -2.93 3.33 -3.47
CA GLN A 71 -1.85 2.77 -4.29
C GLN A 71 -0.53 3.18 -3.66
N GLU A 72 0.44 2.26 -3.55
CA GLU A 72 1.82 2.64 -3.27
C GLU A 72 2.32 3.45 -4.47
N ARG A 73 2.09 4.76 -4.43
CA ARG A 73 2.68 5.69 -5.37
C ARG A 73 4.14 5.68 -5.01
N ILE A 74 4.93 4.91 -5.76
CA ILE A 74 6.37 5.11 -5.84
C ILE A 74 6.50 6.58 -6.19
N PHE A 75 6.79 7.41 -5.20
CA PHE A 75 7.32 8.74 -5.44
C PHE A 75 8.58 8.45 -6.25
N ARG A 76 8.47 8.57 -7.57
CA ARG A 76 9.61 8.97 -8.37
C ARG A 76 9.93 10.37 -7.83
N LEU A 77 10.67 10.40 -6.72
CA LEU A 77 11.62 11.45 -6.47
C LEU A 77 12.47 11.45 -7.75
N ASN A 78 12.05 12.24 -8.73
CA ASN A 78 12.99 12.89 -9.59
C ASN A 78 13.75 13.78 -8.60
N PRO A 79 14.96 13.40 -8.13
CA PRO A 79 15.76 14.38 -7.43
C PRO A 79 15.79 15.59 -8.36
N PRO A 80 15.55 16.81 -7.86
CA PRO A 80 15.71 17.99 -8.69
C PRO A 80 17.09 17.85 -9.30
N HIS A 81 17.15 17.78 -10.64
CA HIS A 81 18.41 17.84 -11.36
C HIS A 81 19.15 19.00 -10.72
N LYS A 82 20.29 18.74 -10.08
CA LYS A 82 21.21 19.81 -9.68
C LYS A 82 21.45 20.57 -10.97
N ALA A 83 20.77 21.69 -11.13
CA ALA A 83 21.16 22.70 -12.10
C ALA A 83 22.57 23.04 -11.67
N GLN A 84 23.56 22.56 -12.44
CA GLN A 84 24.93 23.02 -12.31
C GLN A 84 24.86 24.53 -12.51
N LEU A 85 24.91 25.27 -11.40
CA LEU A 85 25.24 26.68 -11.38
C LEU A 85 26.57 26.79 -12.11
N ARG A 86 26.51 27.46 -13.26
CA ARG A 86 27.64 27.78 -14.11
C ARG A 86 28.16 29.16 -13.71
#